data_AF-A0A940Y8Y0-F1
#
_entry.id   AF-A0A940Y8Y0-F1
#
_cell.length_a   1.000
_cell.length_b   1.000
_cell.length_c   1.000
_cell.angle_alpha   90.00
_cell.angle_beta   90.00
_cell.angle_gamma   90.00
#
_symmetry.space_group_name_H-M   'P 1'
#
loop_
_entity.id
_entity.type
_entity.pdbx_description
1 polymer ?
#
loop_
_entity_poly.entity_id
_entity_poly.type
_entity_poly.pdbx_seq_one_letter_code
_entity_poly.pdbx_strand_id
1 'polypeptide(L)'
;MNTTTLRSAEPAPWRHGLTVAAGVLLGVASAWQVGRWADLDAGSDAGYWIGVAGGLAMLALFLYPMRKRVRWMRGWGNTRAWFIAHMLLGLAGPWLVLVHCNFRIGSINAAVALLSMLVVAGSGIVGRYLYVQVHHGLTQRRTELAELRQSVQSSHQALTHAASFPPEAATRLLDFEHAVEDAPHRHSGASPWPMLRLWWRSRGVLRATRREIDRHCRQVERDQGRTRALRELRQEWRALAARHLAAVLRVAHFASWERLFSLWHVLHLPFVYLMVICALVHVFAVHAY
;
A
#
# COMPACT_ATOMS: atom_id res chain seq x y z
N MET A 1 -26.93 -4.71 30.05
CA MET A 1 -27.31 -3.43 29.41
C MET A 1 -26.17 -2.45 29.60
N ASN A 2 -25.96 -1.60 28.59
CA ASN A 2 -24.94 -0.56 28.42
C ASN A 2 -23.52 -1.02 28.06
N THR A 3 -22.82 -0.47 27.09
CA THR A 3 -23.16 0.37 25.91
C THR A 3 -21.88 0.35 25.09
N THR A 4 -22.00 -0.10 23.84
CA THR A 4 -21.26 0.39 22.66
C THR A 4 -20.01 1.21 22.97
N THR A 5 -18.85 0.54 22.96
CA THR A 5 -17.58 1.24 22.80
C THR A 5 -17.66 2.00 21.48
N LEU A 6 -17.66 3.33 21.60
CA LEU A 6 -17.56 4.26 20.48
C LEU A 6 -16.27 3.93 19.75
N ARG A 7 -16.39 3.12 18.69
CA ARG A 7 -15.39 3.00 17.65
C ARG A 7 -15.27 4.39 17.06
N SER A 8 -14.30 5.17 17.54
CA SER A 8 -13.89 6.43 16.93
C SER A 8 -13.87 6.19 15.43
N ALA A 9 -14.74 6.90 14.70
CA ALA A 9 -14.85 6.74 13.27
C ALA A 9 -13.47 7.01 12.67
N GLU A 10 -12.74 5.95 12.32
CA GLU A 10 -11.47 6.13 11.65
C GLU A 10 -11.75 6.96 10.41
N PRO A 11 -11.05 8.10 10.25
CA PRO A 11 -11.32 9.00 9.14
C PRO A 11 -11.24 8.22 7.84
N ALA A 12 -12.28 8.33 7.03
CA ALA A 12 -12.35 7.59 5.77
C ALA A 12 -11.07 7.84 4.95
N PRO A 13 -10.50 6.80 4.32
CA PRO A 13 -9.15 6.84 3.74
C PRO A 13 -8.97 7.94 2.67
N TRP A 14 -10.06 8.39 2.03
CA TRP A 14 -10.04 9.50 1.07
C TRP A 14 -9.74 10.87 1.70
N ARG A 15 -10.05 11.08 2.99
CA ARG A 15 -9.78 12.35 3.68
C ARG A 15 -8.28 12.63 3.78
N HIS A 16 -7.48 11.59 4.02
CA HIS A 16 -6.02 11.70 4.00
C HIS A 16 -5.49 12.05 2.60
N GLY A 17 -6.06 11.44 1.56
CA GLY A 17 -5.72 11.77 0.17
C GLY A 17 -5.99 13.24 -0.17
N LEU A 18 -7.14 13.78 0.23
CA LEU A 18 -7.47 15.19 0.02
C LEU A 18 -6.54 16.14 0.78
N THR A 19 -6.20 15.84 2.03
CA THR A 19 -5.26 16.69 2.79
C THR A 19 -3.87 16.73 2.17
N VAL A 20 -3.39 15.60 1.65
CA VAL A 20 -2.09 15.54 0.98
C VAL A 20 -2.14 16.29 -0.35
N ALA A 21 -3.21 16.11 -1.15
CA ALA A 21 -3.38 16.82 -2.41
C ALA A 21 -3.47 18.35 -2.19
N ALA A 22 -4.24 18.80 -1.21
CA ALA A 22 -4.31 20.20 -0.82
C ALA A 22 -2.94 20.75 -0.40
N GLY A 23 -2.19 19.99 0.41
CA GLY A 23 -0.82 20.37 0.80
C GLY A 23 0.14 20.51 -0.37
N VAL A 24 0.09 19.59 -1.34
CA VAL A 24 0.90 19.67 -2.58
C VAL A 24 0.51 20.89 -3.41
N LEU A 25 -0.79 21.11 -3.62
CA LEU A 25 -1.28 22.27 -4.37
C LEU A 25 -0.88 23.60 -3.71
N LEU A 26 -1.00 23.69 -2.38
CA LEU A 26 -0.54 24.85 -1.62
C LEU A 26 0.98 25.04 -1.75
N GLY A 27 1.75 23.96 -1.71
CA GLY A 27 3.20 23.99 -1.94
C GLY A 27 3.55 24.56 -3.32
N VAL A 28 2.91 24.07 -4.38
CA VAL A 28 3.12 24.56 -5.76
C VAL A 28 2.66 26.01 -5.90
N ALA A 29 1.49 26.36 -5.38
CA ALA A 29 0.98 27.73 -5.41
C ALA A 29 1.90 28.71 -4.67
N SER A 30 2.47 28.30 -3.53
CA SER A 30 3.44 29.10 -2.78
C SER A 30 4.75 29.29 -3.56
N ALA A 31 5.27 28.25 -4.21
CA ALA A 31 6.46 28.37 -5.07
C ALA A 31 6.22 29.34 -6.21
N TRP A 32 5.05 29.26 -6.85
CA TRP A 32 4.65 30.14 -7.93
C TRP A 32 4.50 31.59 -7.48
N GLN A 33 3.88 31.81 -6.31
CA GLN A 33 3.75 33.13 -5.72
C GLN A 33 5.14 33.72 -5.40
N VAL A 34 6.02 32.95 -4.76
CA VAL A 34 7.38 33.39 -4.42
C VAL A 34 8.21 33.71 -5.66
N GLY A 35 8.15 32.86 -6.69
CA GLY A 35 8.84 33.10 -7.96
C GLY A 35 8.40 34.40 -8.64
N ARG A 36 7.12 34.74 -8.57
CA ARG A 36 6.60 36.02 -9.10
C ARG A 36 6.93 37.24 -8.26
N TRP A 37 6.95 37.10 -6.93
CA TRP A 37 7.13 38.24 -6.02
C TRP A 37 8.58 38.73 -5.99
N ALA A 38 9.52 37.81 -6.16
CA ALA A 38 10.94 38.12 -6.04
C ALA A 38 11.64 38.36 -7.39
N ASP A 39 10.87 38.37 -8.50
CA ASP A 39 11.36 38.45 -9.90
C ASP A 39 12.59 37.57 -10.14
N LEU A 40 12.58 36.40 -9.49
CA LEU A 40 13.68 35.44 -9.53
C LEU A 40 13.63 34.78 -10.90
N ASP A 41 14.61 35.07 -11.74
CA ASP A 41 14.92 34.25 -12.90
C ASP A 41 16.16 33.40 -12.59
N ALA A 42 16.31 32.27 -13.28
CA ALA A 42 17.44 31.36 -13.10
C ALA A 42 18.80 32.04 -13.35
N GLY A 43 18.80 33.16 -14.09
CA GLY A 43 19.98 34.01 -14.36
C GLY A 43 20.26 35.10 -13.31
N SER A 44 19.43 35.26 -12.28
CA SER A 44 19.69 36.17 -11.16
C SER A 44 20.56 35.51 -10.10
N ASP A 45 21.39 36.27 -9.39
CA ASP A 45 22.26 35.74 -8.32
C ASP A 45 21.47 34.98 -7.24
N ALA A 46 20.29 35.50 -6.88
CA ALA A 46 19.39 34.85 -5.93
C ALA A 46 18.78 33.56 -6.49
N GLY A 47 18.38 33.55 -7.77
CA GLY A 47 17.92 32.35 -8.47
C GLY A 47 18.99 31.27 -8.50
N TYR A 48 20.25 31.62 -8.80
CA TYR A 48 21.38 30.71 -8.80
C TYR A 48 21.55 29.98 -7.46
N TRP A 49 21.63 30.72 -6.35
CA TRP A 49 21.82 30.12 -5.01
C TRP A 49 20.64 29.26 -4.57
N ILE A 50 19.41 29.62 -4.94
CA ILE A 50 18.22 28.79 -4.70
C ILE A 50 18.33 27.49 -5.51
N GLY A 51 18.80 27.56 -6.75
CA GLY A 51 19.07 26.39 -7.60
C GLY A 51 20.12 25.46 -7.00
N VAL A 52 21.24 26.02 -6.52
CA VAL A 52 22.28 25.26 -5.81
C VAL A 52 21.73 24.61 -4.55
N ALA A 53 21.00 25.35 -3.72
CA ALA A 53 20.38 24.82 -2.51
C ALA A 53 19.39 23.68 -2.82
N GLY A 54 18.55 23.85 -3.86
CA GLY A 54 17.64 22.82 -4.36
C GLY A 54 18.39 21.58 -4.85
N GLY A 55 19.42 21.76 -5.67
CA GLY A 55 20.27 20.67 -6.17
C GLY A 55 20.97 19.91 -5.05
N LEU A 56 21.52 20.60 -4.06
CA LEU A 56 22.13 20.00 -2.87
C LEU A 56 21.10 19.24 -2.03
N ALA A 57 19.89 19.78 -1.85
CA ALA A 57 18.81 19.09 -1.15
C ALA A 57 18.40 17.80 -1.90
N MET A 58 18.32 17.84 -3.23
CA MET A 58 18.03 16.68 -4.06
C MET A 58 19.16 15.64 -4.01
N LEU A 59 20.42 16.06 -4.01
CA LEU A 59 21.56 15.17 -3.81
C LEU A 59 21.56 14.55 -2.41
N ALA A 60 21.15 15.31 -1.39
CA ALA A 60 21.07 14.83 -0.02
C ALA A 60 20.05 13.69 0.17
N LEU A 61 19.06 13.55 -0.74
CA LEU A 61 18.10 12.43 -0.71
C LEU A 61 18.77 11.06 -0.81
N PHE A 62 19.92 10.97 -1.48
CA PHE A 62 20.66 9.72 -1.65
C PHE A 62 21.33 9.23 -0.35
N LEU A 63 21.48 10.08 0.66
CA LEU A 63 22.04 9.67 1.95
C LEU A 63 21.17 8.62 2.64
N TYR A 64 19.84 8.67 2.48
CA TYR A 64 18.95 7.68 3.09
C TYR A 64 19.11 6.26 2.48
N PRO A 65 19.01 6.06 1.16
CA PRO A 65 19.35 4.78 0.54
C PRO A 65 20.80 4.34 0.81
N MET A 66 21.75 5.27 0.79
CA MET A 66 23.16 5.00 1.04
C MET A 66 23.38 4.47 2.47
N ARG A 67 22.76 5.10 3.48
CA ARG A 67 22.78 4.61 4.86
C ARG A 67 22.33 3.16 4.98
N LYS A 68 21.30 2.76 4.24
CA LYS A 68 20.79 1.38 4.27
C LYS A 68 21.74 0.37 3.64
N ARG A 69 22.48 0.78 2.60
CA ARG A 69 23.37 -0.10 1.83
C ARG A 69 24.79 -0.15 2.39
N VAL A 70 25.31 0.96 2.90
CA VAL A 70 26.72 1.06 3.32
C VAL A 70 26.89 0.74 4.80
N ARG A 71 27.74 -0.26 5.09
CA ARG A 71 27.84 -0.90 6.42
C ARG A 71 28.14 0.08 7.56
N TRP A 72 29.01 1.05 7.33
CA TRP A 72 29.47 2.03 8.33
C TRP A 72 28.44 3.09 8.74
N MET A 73 27.45 3.36 7.89
CA MET A 73 26.43 4.39 8.10
C MET A 73 25.19 3.80 8.79
N ARG A 74 25.11 2.47 8.90
CA ARG A 74 23.98 1.80 9.58
C ARG A 74 23.87 2.18 11.05
N GLY A 75 24.99 2.53 11.70
CA GLY A 75 25.03 3.03 13.07
C GLY A 75 24.61 4.49 13.23
N TRP A 76 24.43 5.24 12.14
CA TRP A 76 24.10 6.66 12.22
C TRP A 76 22.61 6.85 12.49
N GLY A 77 22.28 7.19 13.73
CA GLY A 77 20.97 7.66 14.17
C GLY A 77 19.80 6.69 13.92
N ASN A 78 18.61 7.15 14.29
CA ASN A 78 17.38 6.37 14.12
C ASN A 78 16.97 6.32 12.63
N THR A 79 16.65 5.13 12.12
CA THR A 79 16.11 4.92 10.77
C THR A 79 14.88 5.77 10.49
N ARG A 80 14.02 6.00 11.49
CA ARG A 80 12.83 6.84 11.36
C ARG A 80 13.18 8.30 11.06
N ALA A 81 14.20 8.85 11.73
CA ALA A 81 14.62 10.24 11.53
C ALA A 81 15.16 10.47 10.11
N TRP A 82 15.99 9.55 9.60
CA TRP A 82 16.48 9.60 8.22
C TRP A 82 15.37 9.50 7.18
N PHE A 83 14.34 8.69 7.43
CA PHE A 83 13.20 8.60 6.53
C PHE A 83 12.38 9.89 6.52
N ILE A 84 12.19 10.54 7.69
CA ILE A 84 11.54 11.85 7.78
C ILE A 84 12.37 12.91 7.05
N ALA A 85 13.68 12.95 7.26
CA ALA A 85 14.57 13.87 6.57
C ALA A 85 14.51 13.71 5.04
N HIS A 86 14.53 12.46 4.55
CA HIS A 86 14.35 12.17 3.12
C HIS A 86 13.00 12.67 2.59
N MET A 87 11.92 12.50 3.35
CA MET A 87 10.60 13.01 2.95
C MET A 87 10.55 14.54 2.90
N LEU A 88 11.15 15.20 3.89
CA LEU A 88 11.20 16.67 3.96
C LEU A 88 12.03 17.26 2.82
N LEU A 89 13.22 16.72 2.58
CA LEU A 89 14.07 17.10 1.46
C LEU A 89 13.40 16.79 0.12
N GLY A 90 12.62 15.71 0.04
CA GLY A 90 11.91 15.29 -1.17
C GLY A 90 10.74 16.21 -1.54
N LEU A 91 10.32 17.08 -0.62
CA LEU A 91 9.34 18.14 -0.86
C LEU A 91 10.02 19.51 -1.01
N ALA A 92 10.99 19.81 -0.15
CA ALA A 92 11.73 21.07 -0.16
C ALA A 92 12.60 21.24 -1.41
N GLY A 93 13.30 20.19 -1.86
CA GLY A 93 14.12 20.20 -3.06
C GLY A 93 13.33 20.58 -4.31
N PRO A 94 12.21 19.87 -4.63
CA PRO A 94 11.35 20.26 -5.74
C PRO A 94 10.76 21.65 -5.63
N TRP A 95 10.40 22.08 -4.41
CA TRP A 95 9.90 23.43 -4.19
C TRP A 95 10.96 24.50 -4.53
N LEU A 96 12.20 24.32 -4.07
CA LEU A 96 13.33 25.22 -4.39
C LEU A 96 13.63 25.24 -5.89
N VAL A 97 13.62 24.08 -6.55
CA VAL A 97 13.86 23.98 -8.00
C VAL A 97 12.76 24.67 -8.81
N LEU A 98 11.49 24.55 -8.39
CA LEU A 98 10.37 25.27 -9.03
C LEU A 98 10.48 26.80 -8.88
N VAL A 99 10.96 27.27 -7.73
CA VAL A 99 11.25 28.70 -7.52
C VAL A 99 12.44 29.14 -8.38
N HIS A 100 13.53 28.36 -8.41
CA HIS A 100 14.72 28.64 -9.21
C HIS A 100 14.42 28.83 -10.70
N CYS A 101 13.60 27.95 -11.29
CA CYS A 101 13.24 28.06 -12.70
C CYS A 101 12.04 29.00 -12.95
N ASN A 102 11.38 29.49 -11.90
CA ASN A 102 10.17 30.31 -11.98
C ASN A 102 9.12 29.75 -12.95
N PHE A 103 8.98 28.42 -12.97
CA PHE A 103 8.09 27.68 -13.89
C PHE A 103 8.39 27.89 -15.39
N ARG A 104 9.58 28.40 -15.74
CA ARG A 104 10.07 28.56 -17.11
C ARG A 104 11.05 27.43 -17.46
N ILE A 105 10.99 26.99 -18.71
CA ILE A 105 11.84 25.91 -19.22
C ILE A 105 12.81 26.52 -20.22
N GLY A 106 14.10 26.59 -19.85
CA GLY A 106 15.14 27.15 -20.72
C GLY A 106 15.73 26.17 -21.74
N SER A 107 15.58 24.86 -21.55
CA SER A 107 16.10 23.84 -22.48
C SER A 107 15.38 22.50 -22.33
N ILE A 108 15.53 21.62 -23.33
CA ILE A 108 14.98 20.26 -23.29
C ILE A 108 15.58 19.46 -22.11
N ASN A 109 16.89 19.59 -21.87
CA ASN A 109 17.52 18.89 -20.74
C ASN A 109 16.96 19.36 -19.39
N ALA A 110 16.76 20.67 -19.21
CA ALA A 110 16.12 21.23 -18.03
C ALA A 110 14.66 20.75 -17.87
N ALA A 111 13.90 20.66 -18.97
CA ALA A 111 12.55 20.10 -18.96
C ALA A 111 12.53 18.65 -18.47
N VAL A 112 13.43 17.80 -18.98
CA VAL A 112 13.48 16.39 -18.60
C VAL A 112 13.89 16.25 -17.12
N ALA A 113 14.86 17.05 -16.65
CA ALA A 113 15.24 17.08 -15.22
C ALA A 113 14.05 17.49 -14.34
N LEU A 114 13.34 18.56 -14.71
CA LEU A 114 12.18 19.06 -13.97
C LEU A 114 11.04 18.04 -13.95
N LEU A 115 10.68 17.47 -15.10
CA LEU A 115 9.59 16.51 -15.20
C LEU A 115 9.90 15.23 -14.43
N SER A 116 11.11 14.68 -14.58
CA SER A 116 11.52 13.49 -13.84
C SER A 116 11.53 13.73 -12.33
N MET A 117 12.02 14.89 -11.88
CA MET A 117 11.93 15.32 -10.48
C MET A 117 10.49 15.37 -9.97
N LEU A 118 9.55 15.97 -10.71
CA LEU A 118 8.15 16.04 -10.31
C LEU A 118 7.51 14.64 -10.25
N VAL A 119 7.82 13.76 -11.21
CA VAL A 119 7.36 12.36 -11.20
C VAL A 119 7.94 11.61 -10.00
N VAL A 120 9.22 11.78 -9.67
CA VAL A 120 9.88 11.16 -8.51
C VAL A 120 9.27 11.66 -7.20
N ALA A 121 9.11 12.97 -7.03
CA ALA A 121 8.52 13.58 -5.84
C ALA A 121 7.05 13.13 -5.64
N GLY A 122 6.24 13.21 -6.71
CA GLY A 122 4.85 12.77 -6.69
C GLY A 122 4.71 11.27 -6.43
N SER A 123 5.52 10.44 -7.11
CA SER A 123 5.54 9.00 -6.85
C SER A 123 6.06 8.67 -5.46
N GLY A 124 6.95 9.47 -4.85
CA GLY A 124 7.40 9.30 -3.47
C GLY A 124 6.26 9.42 -2.45
N ILE A 125 5.32 10.34 -2.68
CA ILE A 125 4.09 10.47 -1.88
C ILE A 125 3.23 9.20 -1.97
N VAL A 126 3.05 8.68 -3.19
CA VAL A 126 2.36 7.40 -3.42
C VAL A 126 3.09 6.25 -2.72
N GLY A 127 4.43 6.22 -2.81
CA GLY A 127 5.28 5.25 -2.14
C GLY A 127 5.10 5.24 -0.62
N ARG A 128 4.94 6.41 0.01
CA ARG A 128 4.62 6.52 1.45
C ARG A 128 3.27 5.88 1.78
N TYR A 129 2.25 6.11 0.95
CA TYR A 129 0.94 5.50 1.14
C TYR A 129 1.03 3.98 1.04
N LEU A 130 1.72 3.46 0.01
CA LEU A 130 1.96 2.02 -0.15
C LEU A 130 2.75 1.42 1.04
N TYR A 131 3.78 2.12 1.51
CA TYR A 131 4.62 1.67 2.63
C TYR A 131 3.81 1.42 3.91
N VAL A 132 2.91 2.34 4.25
CA VAL A 132 2.02 2.20 5.41
C VAL A 132 1.14 0.96 5.26
N GLN A 133 0.54 0.75 4.09
CA GLN A 133 -0.34 -0.39 3.86
C GLN A 133 0.39 -1.75 3.90
N VAL A 134 1.64 -1.81 3.41
CA VAL A 134 2.44 -3.04 3.37
C VAL A 134 3.09 -3.38 4.72
N HIS A 135 3.34 -2.43 5.61
CA HIS A 135 4.03 -2.75 6.88
C HIS A 135 3.09 -2.99 8.07
N HIS A 136 1.77 -2.84 7.91
CA HIS A 136 0.81 -3.12 8.98
C HIS A 136 0.37 -4.59 9.03
N GLY A 137 0.92 -5.35 9.99
CA GLY A 137 0.30 -6.53 10.58
C GLY A 137 0.24 -7.81 9.73
N LEU A 138 1.10 -7.98 8.71
CA LEU A 138 1.11 -9.19 7.87
C LEU A 138 1.25 -10.47 8.67
N THR A 139 2.29 -10.53 9.51
CA THR A 139 2.63 -11.74 10.26
C THR A 139 1.44 -12.16 11.12
N GLN A 140 0.85 -11.21 11.85
CA GLN A 140 -0.34 -11.44 12.66
C GLN A 140 -1.53 -11.95 11.82
N ARG A 141 -1.77 -11.39 10.62
CA ARG A 141 -2.86 -11.82 9.74
C ARG A 141 -2.63 -13.22 9.15
N ARG A 142 -1.37 -13.57 8.82
CA ARG A 142 -1.02 -14.93 8.37
C ARG A 142 -1.16 -15.95 9.49
N THR A 143 -0.73 -15.61 10.71
CA THR A 143 -0.92 -16.45 11.89
C THR A 143 -2.41 -16.68 12.18
N GLU A 144 -3.24 -15.62 12.15
CA GLU A 144 -4.69 -15.75 12.32
C GLU A 144 -5.33 -16.66 11.25
N LEU A 145 -4.92 -16.55 9.99
CA LEU A 145 -5.40 -17.43 8.92
C LEU A 145 -4.99 -18.90 9.17
N ALA A 146 -3.74 -19.14 9.58
CA ALA A 146 -3.26 -20.48 9.90
C ALA A 146 -4.04 -21.11 11.07
N GLU A 147 -4.32 -20.35 12.13
CA GLU A 147 -5.15 -20.79 13.26
C GLU A 147 -6.59 -21.14 12.82
N LEU A 148 -7.19 -20.32 11.96
CA LEU A 148 -8.53 -20.57 11.43
C LEU A 148 -8.56 -21.79 10.49
N ARG A 149 -7.53 -21.98 9.66
CA ARG A 149 -7.37 -23.16 8.81
C ARG A 149 -7.29 -24.43 9.65
N GLN A 150 -6.49 -24.41 10.72
CA GLN A 150 -6.40 -25.52 11.66
C GLN A 150 -7.72 -25.77 12.41
N SER A 151 -8.47 -24.71 12.74
CA SER A 151 -9.80 -24.83 13.34
C SER A 151 -10.81 -25.52 12.40
N VAL A 152 -10.78 -25.22 11.10
CA VAL A 152 -11.61 -25.89 10.09
C VAL A 152 -11.23 -27.38 9.96
N GLN A 153 -9.92 -27.67 9.89
CA GLN A 153 -9.42 -29.04 9.73
C GLN A 153 -9.72 -29.92 10.96
N SER A 154 -9.50 -29.40 12.17
CA SER A 154 -9.79 -30.12 13.41
C SER A 154 -11.29 -30.35 13.62
N SER A 155 -12.13 -29.35 13.31
CA SER A 155 -13.59 -29.50 13.37
C SER A 155 -14.10 -30.53 12.35
N HIS A 156 -13.45 -30.63 11.20
CA HIS A 156 -13.75 -31.65 10.19
C HIS A 156 -13.36 -33.06 10.63
N GLN A 157 -12.24 -33.21 11.34
CA GLN A 157 -11.73 -34.49 11.85
C GLN A 157 -12.35 -34.93 13.19
N ALA A 158 -13.35 -34.21 13.71
CA ALA A 158 -13.98 -34.57 14.98
C ALA A 158 -14.61 -35.98 14.93
N LEU A 159 -14.30 -36.79 15.94
CA LEU A 159 -14.60 -38.23 16.02
C LEU A 159 -16.09 -38.60 15.96
N THR A 160 -17.01 -37.67 16.25
CA THR A 160 -18.45 -37.91 16.21
C THR A 160 -19.08 -37.28 14.97
N HIS A 161 -19.73 -38.11 14.14
CA HIS A 161 -20.37 -37.73 12.88
C HIS A 161 -21.43 -36.61 12.98
N ALA A 162 -21.98 -36.37 14.19
CA ALA A 162 -22.94 -35.31 14.46
C ALA A 162 -22.29 -33.95 14.83
N ALA A 163 -21.01 -33.94 15.17
CA ALA A 163 -20.24 -32.76 15.52
C ALA A 163 -19.14 -32.42 14.50
N SER A 164 -18.98 -33.22 13.45
CA SER A 164 -18.00 -32.98 12.40
C SER A 164 -18.46 -31.87 11.45
N PHE A 165 -17.55 -30.94 11.17
CA PHE A 165 -17.78 -29.90 10.17
C PHE A 165 -18.01 -30.55 8.80
N PRO A 166 -18.98 -30.08 7.99
CA PRO A 166 -19.31 -30.74 6.73
C PRO A 166 -18.09 -30.82 5.79
N PRO A 167 -17.78 -31.99 5.21
CA PRO A 167 -16.61 -32.18 4.35
C PRO A 167 -16.62 -31.24 3.16
N GLU A 168 -17.73 -31.16 2.43
CA GLU A 168 -17.89 -30.28 1.27
C GLU A 168 -17.62 -28.81 1.60
N ALA A 169 -18.07 -28.37 2.77
CA ALA A 169 -17.86 -27.00 3.25
C ALA A 169 -16.38 -26.74 3.56
N ALA A 170 -15.66 -27.71 4.13
CA ALA A 170 -14.23 -27.58 4.42
C ALA A 170 -13.41 -27.56 3.13
N THR A 171 -13.70 -28.49 2.19
CA THR A 171 -13.00 -28.55 0.90
C THR A 171 -13.17 -27.24 0.14
N ARG A 172 -14.40 -26.68 0.07
CA ARG A 172 -14.61 -25.39 -0.60
C ARG A 172 -13.84 -24.22 0.00
N LEU A 173 -13.72 -24.16 1.33
CA LEU A 173 -12.97 -23.10 1.99
C LEU A 173 -11.48 -23.20 1.65
N LEU A 174 -10.93 -24.41 1.73
CA LEU A 174 -9.54 -24.68 1.40
C LEU A 174 -9.25 -24.50 -0.10
N ASP A 175 -10.12 -24.96 -0.99
CA ASP A 175 -9.98 -24.76 -2.44
C ASP A 175 -9.98 -23.28 -2.80
N PHE A 176 -10.82 -22.48 -2.12
CA PHE A 176 -10.82 -21.03 -2.30
C PHE A 176 -9.53 -20.39 -1.77
N GLU A 177 -9.04 -20.81 -0.61
CA GLU A 177 -7.74 -20.38 -0.07
C GLU A 177 -6.61 -20.64 -1.07
N HIS A 178 -6.45 -21.89 -1.55
CA HIS A 178 -5.43 -22.23 -2.54
C HIS A 178 -5.62 -21.46 -3.86
N ALA A 179 -6.85 -21.30 -4.35
CA ALA A 179 -7.10 -20.51 -5.56
C ALA A 179 -6.71 -19.03 -5.41
N VAL A 180 -6.77 -18.49 -4.19
CA VAL A 180 -6.33 -17.13 -3.87
C VAL A 180 -4.81 -17.04 -3.71
N GLU A 181 -4.18 -18.07 -3.17
CA GLU A 181 -2.71 -18.19 -3.05
C GLU A 181 -2.02 -18.45 -4.40
N ASP A 182 -2.69 -19.09 -5.36
CA ASP A 182 -2.19 -19.40 -6.71
C ASP A 182 -2.48 -18.31 -7.76
N ALA A 183 -3.52 -17.50 -7.52
CA ALA A 183 -3.85 -16.32 -8.34
C ALA A 183 -2.69 -15.32 -8.57
N PRO A 184 -1.72 -15.15 -7.65
CA PRO A 184 -0.54 -14.33 -7.80
C PRO A 184 0.22 -14.54 -9.12
N HIS A 185 0.35 -15.77 -9.60
CA HIS A 185 1.28 -16.09 -10.69
C HIS A 185 0.69 -15.92 -12.10
N ARG A 186 -0.63 -15.71 -12.24
CA ARG A 186 -1.33 -15.71 -13.56
C ARG A 186 -1.71 -14.34 -14.12
N HIS A 187 -1.63 -13.26 -13.36
CA HIS A 187 -2.11 -11.95 -13.82
C HIS A 187 -0.99 -10.90 -13.72
N SER A 188 -0.30 -10.69 -14.84
CA SER A 188 0.70 -9.63 -15.08
C SER A 188 0.08 -8.25 -15.34
N GLY A 189 -1.25 -8.14 -15.41
CA GLY A 189 -1.95 -6.89 -15.71
C GLY A 189 -2.37 -6.11 -14.46
N ALA A 190 -2.05 -4.82 -14.43
CA ALA A 190 -2.43 -3.83 -13.41
C ALA A 190 -3.94 -3.48 -13.39
N SER A 191 -4.82 -4.45 -13.68
CA SER A 191 -6.26 -4.24 -13.64
C SER A 191 -6.77 -4.30 -12.20
N PRO A 192 -7.67 -3.39 -11.77
CA PRO A 192 -8.36 -3.48 -10.47
C PRO A 192 -9.46 -4.56 -10.44
N TRP A 193 -9.82 -5.12 -11.61
CA TRP A 193 -10.87 -6.13 -11.77
C TRP A 193 -10.65 -7.47 -11.01
N PRO A 194 -9.43 -7.97 -10.75
CA PRO A 194 -9.20 -9.16 -9.93
C PRO A 194 -9.74 -9.00 -8.52
N MET A 195 -9.65 -7.80 -7.94
CA MET A 195 -10.01 -7.56 -6.54
C MET A 195 -11.52 -7.50 -6.34
N LEU A 196 -12.22 -6.83 -7.26
CA LEU A 196 -13.69 -6.85 -7.29
C LEU A 196 -14.17 -8.28 -7.52
N ARG A 197 -13.65 -8.98 -8.55
CA ARG A 197 -13.96 -10.39 -8.81
C ARG A 197 -13.72 -11.29 -7.60
N LEU A 198 -12.63 -11.08 -6.85
CA LEU A 198 -12.33 -11.82 -5.63
C LEU A 198 -13.40 -11.61 -4.55
N TRP A 199 -13.84 -10.37 -4.38
CA TRP A 199 -14.92 -10.03 -3.46
C TRP A 199 -16.25 -10.68 -3.86
N TRP A 200 -16.63 -10.64 -5.15
CA TRP A 200 -17.85 -11.31 -5.63
C TRP A 200 -17.77 -12.83 -5.49
N ARG A 201 -16.63 -13.43 -5.86
CA ARG A 201 -16.39 -14.88 -5.70
C ARG A 201 -16.46 -15.29 -4.23
N SER A 202 -15.88 -14.51 -3.32
CA SER A 202 -15.95 -14.77 -1.88
C SER A 202 -17.40 -14.81 -1.37
N ARG A 203 -18.26 -13.89 -1.83
CA ARG A 203 -19.69 -13.91 -1.47
C ARG A 203 -20.41 -15.14 -2.02
N GLY A 204 -20.04 -15.58 -3.23
CA GLY A 204 -20.52 -16.83 -3.82
C GLY A 204 -20.12 -18.04 -2.97
N VAL A 205 -18.84 -18.14 -2.61
CA VAL A 205 -18.30 -19.21 -1.76
C VAL A 205 -18.97 -19.21 -0.40
N LEU A 206 -19.08 -18.07 0.28
CA LEU A 206 -19.76 -17.98 1.58
C LEU A 206 -21.21 -18.46 1.52
N ARG A 207 -21.95 -18.08 0.47
CA ARG A 207 -23.33 -18.53 0.27
C ARG A 207 -23.38 -20.04 0.02
N ALA A 208 -22.45 -20.59 -0.76
CA ALA A 208 -22.36 -22.02 -1.03
C ALA A 208 -22.01 -22.81 0.24
N THR A 209 -20.97 -22.43 0.97
CA THR A 209 -20.56 -23.05 2.24
C THR A 209 -21.69 -22.99 3.27
N ARG A 210 -22.43 -21.88 3.37
CA ARG A 210 -23.61 -21.78 4.24
C ARG A 210 -24.72 -22.74 3.83
N ARG A 211 -24.97 -22.91 2.52
CA ARG A 211 -25.96 -23.87 2.03
C ARG A 211 -25.57 -25.31 2.37
N GLU A 212 -24.29 -25.64 2.34
CA GLU A 212 -23.79 -26.98 2.70
C GLU A 212 -23.91 -27.27 4.19
N ILE A 213 -23.52 -26.30 5.02
CA ILE A 213 -23.77 -26.34 6.47
C ILE A 213 -25.27 -26.55 6.74
N ASP A 214 -26.13 -25.81 6.05
CA ASP A 214 -27.58 -25.92 6.25
C ASP A 214 -28.15 -27.25 5.78
N ARG A 215 -27.63 -27.82 4.69
CA ARG A 215 -28.02 -29.16 4.20
C ARG A 215 -27.63 -30.24 5.20
N HIS A 216 -26.40 -30.19 5.70
CA HIS A 216 -25.90 -31.14 6.69
C HIS A 216 -26.69 -31.06 7.99
N CYS A 217 -26.90 -29.86 8.55
CA CYS A 217 -27.73 -29.70 9.74
C CYS A 217 -29.18 -30.18 9.52
N ARG A 218 -29.78 -29.94 8.34
CA ARG A 218 -31.13 -30.46 8.03
C ARG A 218 -31.18 -31.98 7.96
N GLN A 219 -30.11 -32.63 7.52
CA GLN A 219 -30.02 -34.09 7.53
C GLN A 219 -29.96 -34.62 8.96
N VAL A 220 -29.08 -34.06 9.80
CA VAL A 220 -29.00 -34.42 11.22
C VAL A 220 -30.31 -34.11 11.98
N GLU A 221 -30.98 -32.99 11.67
CA GLU A 221 -32.31 -32.67 12.24
C GLU A 221 -33.38 -33.73 11.88
N ARG A 222 -33.29 -34.38 10.72
CA ARG A 222 -34.20 -35.46 10.33
C ARG A 222 -33.91 -36.76 11.08
N ASP A 223 -32.64 -37.07 11.27
CA ASP A 223 -32.21 -38.33 11.86
C ASP A 223 -32.34 -38.34 13.40
N GLN A 224 -32.06 -37.21 14.05
CA GLN A 224 -31.98 -37.11 15.53
C GLN A 224 -32.97 -36.11 16.14
N GLY A 225 -33.76 -35.42 15.32
CA GLY A 225 -34.67 -34.37 15.76
C GLY A 225 -34.00 -33.01 15.99
N ARG A 226 -34.82 -31.98 16.23
CA ARG A 226 -34.35 -30.59 16.40
C ARG A 226 -33.87 -30.35 17.83
N THR A 227 -32.56 -30.26 18.01
CA THR A 227 -31.94 -29.91 19.29
C THR A 227 -31.44 -28.47 19.33
N ARG A 228 -31.32 -27.89 20.53
CA ARG A 228 -30.70 -26.57 20.74
C ARG A 228 -29.22 -26.58 20.39
N ALA A 229 -28.51 -27.65 20.77
CA ALA A 229 -27.08 -27.86 20.49
C ALA A 229 -26.78 -27.79 18.98
N LEU A 230 -27.60 -28.40 18.12
CA LEU A 230 -27.40 -28.35 16.67
C LEU A 230 -27.57 -26.93 16.09
N ARG A 231 -28.45 -26.10 16.67
CA ARG A 231 -28.61 -24.71 16.25
C ARG A 231 -27.39 -23.86 16.63
N GLU A 232 -26.84 -24.08 17.82
CA GLU A 232 -25.63 -23.41 18.30
C GLU A 232 -24.43 -23.80 17.43
N LEU A 233 -24.24 -25.10 17.18
CA LEU A 233 -23.20 -25.63 16.28
C LEU A 233 -23.30 -25.07 14.85
N ARG A 234 -24.51 -24.99 14.29
CA ARG A 234 -24.74 -24.37 12.98
C ARG A 234 -24.29 -22.91 12.94
N GLN A 235 -24.54 -22.16 14.01
CA GLN A 235 -24.10 -20.75 14.08
C GLN A 235 -22.58 -20.66 14.20
N GLU A 236 -21.96 -21.51 15.00
CA GLU A 236 -20.50 -21.59 15.15
C GLU A 236 -19.81 -21.92 13.83
N TRP A 237 -20.29 -22.92 13.09
CA TRP A 237 -19.76 -23.28 11.77
C TRP A 237 -19.89 -22.17 10.75
N ARG A 238 -21.04 -21.48 10.71
CA ARG A 238 -21.24 -20.33 9.84
C ARG A 238 -20.32 -19.16 10.22
N ALA A 239 -20.08 -18.94 11.51
CA ALA A 239 -19.16 -17.93 12.01
C ALA A 239 -17.71 -18.28 11.70
N LEU A 240 -17.31 -19.56 11.81
CA LEU A 240 -15.99 -20.05 11.43
C LEU A 240 -15.73 -19.85 9.93
N ALA A 241 -16.67 -20.28 9.07
CA ALA A 241 -16.56 -20.09 7.63
C ALA A 241 -16.46 -18.59 7.24
N ALA A 242 -17.25 -17.73 7.87
CA ALA A 242 -17.19 -16.29 7.63
C ALA A 242 -15.86 -15.67 8.08
N ARG A 243 -15.34 -16.08 9.25
CA ARG A 243 -14.04 -15.61 9.77
C ARG A 243 -12.88 -16.07 8.89
N HIS A 244 -12.86 -17.34 8.51
CA HIS A 244 -11.82 -17.91 7.64
C HIS A 244 -11.79 -17.19 6.29
N LEU A 245 -12.94 -17.05 5.62
CA LEU A 245 -13.00 -16.35 4.34
C LEU A 245 -12.59 -14.87 4.44
N ALA A 246 -12.97 -14.19 5.54
CA ALA A 246 -12.54 -12.82 5.78
C ALA A 246 -11.02 -12.74 6.01
N ALA A 247 -10.41 -13.72 6.69
CA ALA A 247 -8.96 -13.81 6.89
C ALA A 247 -8.23 -14.03 5.55
N VAL A 248 -8.72 -14.94 4.71
CA VAL A 248 -8.19 -15.16 3.34
C VAL A 248 -8.19 -13.85 2.54
N LEU A 249 -9.30 -13.11 2.54
CA LEU A 249 -9.38 -11.82 1.84
C LEU A 249 -8.42 -10.77 2.43
N ARG A 250 -8.22 -10.73 3.75
CA ARG A 250 -7.27 -9.82 4.40
C ARG A 250 -5.83 -10.11 3.99
N VAL A 251 -5.45 -11.39 3.89
CA VAL A 251 -4.12 -11.82 3.42
C VAL A 251 -3.95 -11.54 1.93
N ALA A 252 -4.97 -11.81 1.10
CA ALA A 252 -4.94 -11.53 -0.34
C ALA A 252 -4.81 -10.03 -0.65
N HIS A 253 -5.51 -9.18 0.12
CA HIS A 253 -5.40 -7.73 0.01
C HIS A 253 -3.97 -7.26 0.31
N PHE A 254 -3.32 -7.86 1.30
CA PHE A 254 -1.94 -7.55 1.62
C PHE A 254 -0.98 -7.90 0.46
N ALA A 255 -1.09 -9.12 -0.08
CA ALA A 255 -0.24 -9.55 -1.19
C ALA A 255 -0.39 -8.63 -2.42
N SER A 256 -1.58 -8.05 -2.59
CA SER A 256 -1.84 -7.03 -3.61
C SER A 256 -1.05 -5.74 -3.34
N TRP A 257 -1.05 -5.23 -2.10
CA TRP A 257 -0.26 -4.05 -1.74
C TRP A 257 1.25 -4.25 -1.90
N GLU A 258 1.75 -5.44 -1.55
CA GLU A 258 3.17 -5.79 -1.72
C GLU A 258 3.60 -5.74 -3.20
N ARG A 259 2.73 -6.23 -4.11
CA ARG A 259 2.96 -6.11 -5.56
C ARG A 259 2.99 -4.67 -6.03
N LEU A 260 2.02 -3.86 -5.60
CA LEU A 260 1.99 -2.44 -5.94
C LEU A 260 3.27 -1.73 -5.44
N PHE A 261 3.73 -2.07 -4.24
CA PHE A 261 4.96 -1.53 -3.68
C PHE A 261 6.20 -1.96 -4.48
N SER A 262 6.28 -3.23 -4.90
CA SER A 262 7.34 -3.71 -5.78
C SER A 262 7.32 -3.01 -7.14
N LEU A 263 6.15 -2.90 -7.77
CA LEU A 263 5.99 -2.21 -9.06
C LEU A 263 6.35 -0.73 -8.95
N TRP A 264 5.91 -0.07 -7.87
CA TRP A 264 6.27 1.31 -7.57
C TRP A 264 7.78 1.48 -7.51
N HIS A 265 8.50 0.60 -6.81
CA HIS A 265 9.95 0.70 -6.69
C HIS A 265 10.64 0.54 -8.06
N VAL A 266 10.17 -0.40 -8.89
CA VAL A 266 10.66 -0.60 -10.26
C VAL A 266 10.41 0.61 -11.15
N LEU A 267 9.26 1.28 -11.01
CA LEU A 267 8.94 2.49 -11.77
C LEU A 267 9.71 3.72 -11.26
N HIS A 268 9.86 3.87 -9.94
CA HIS A 268 10.45 5.04 -9.31
C HIS A 268 11.95 5.16 -9.59
N LEU A 269 12.68 4.05 -9.53
CA LEU A 269 14.14 4.03 -9.64
C LEU A 269 14.68 4.56 -10.99
N PRO A 270 14.14 4.19 -12.17
CA PRO A 270 14.55 4.76 -13.45
C PRO A 270 14.43 6.28 -13.53
N PHE A 271 13.33 6.86 -13.04
CA PHE A 271 13.16 8.31 -13.05
C PHE A 271 14.16 9.01 -12.12
N VAL A 272 14.55 8.40 -11.01
CA VAL A 272 15.62 8.93 -10.15
C VAL A 272 16.94 9.00 -10.91
N TYR A 273 17.32 7.94 -11.64
CA TYR A 273 18.55 7.95 -12.45
C TYR A 273 18.49 8.98 -13.58
N LEU A 274 17.38 9.02 -14.31
CA LEU A 274 17.17 10.00 -15.38
C LEU A 274 17.30 11.43 -14.85
N MET A 275 16.64 11.72 -13.73
CA MET A 275 16.69 13.02 -13.06
C MET A 275 18.13 13.40 -12.70
N VAL A 276 18.90 12.49 -12.09
CA VAL A 276 20.30 12.75 -11.70
C VAL A 276 21.15 13.05 -12.93
N ILE A 277 21.06 12.23 -13.98
CA ILE A 277 21.86 12.42 -15.20
C ILE A 277 21.53 13.77 -15.83
N CYS A 278 20.25 14.09 -16.03
CA CYS A 278 19.83 15.37 -16.61
C CYS A 278 20.21 16.56 -15.72
N ALA A 279 20.13 16.43 -14.40
CA ALA A 279 20.54 17.47 -13.47
C ALA A 279 22.05 17.74 -13.53
N LEU A 280 22.89 16.69 -13.59
CA LEU A 280 24.33 16.84 -13.76
C LEU A 280 24.68 17.52 -15.08
N VAL A 281 24.05 17.07 -16.18
CA VAL A 281 24.22 17.69 -17.50
C VAL A 281 23.75 19.15 -17.50
N HIS A 282 22.67 19.47 -16.78
CA HIS A 282 22.17 20.84 -16.67
C HIS A 282 23.15 21.75 -15.96
N VAL A 283 23.66 21.33 -14.80
CA VAL A 283 24.68 22.09 -14.04
C VAL A 283 25.94 22.27 -14.87
N PHE A 284 26.42 21.21 -15.53
CA PHE A 284 27.60 21.30 -16.40
C PHE A 284 27.37 22.27 -17.56
N ALA A 285 26.24 22.16 -18.27
CA ALA A 285 25.95 23.03 -19.41
C ALA A 285 25.87 24.52 -19.04
N VAL A 286 25.40 24.85 -17.83
CA VAL A 286 25.30 26.24 -17.35
C VAL A 286 26.66 26.78 -16.89
N HIS A 287 27.62 25.95 -16.49
CA HIS A 287 28.96 26.40 -16.05
C HIS A 287 30.04 26.28 -17.13
N ALA A 288 29.80 25.49 -18.18
CA ALA A 288 30.75 25.28 -19.28
C ALA A 288 30.60 26.29 -20.43
N TYR A 289 29.49 27.03 -20.48
CA TYR A 289 29.18 28.09 -21.45
C TYR A 289 28.95 29.41 -20.71
#